data_AF-A0A7X8I0Z6-F1
#
_entry.id   AF-A0A7X8I0Z6-F1
#
_cell.length_a   1.000
_cell.length_b   1.000
_cell.length_c   1.000
_cell.angle_alpha   90.00
_cell.angle_beta   90.00
_cell.angle_gamma   90.00
#
_symmetry.space_group_name_H-M   'P 1'
#
loop_
_entity.id
_entity.type
_entity.pdbx_description
1 polymer ?
#
loop_
_entity_poly.entity_id
_entity_poly.type
_entity_poly.pdbx_seq_one_letter_code
_entity_poly.pdbx_strand_id
1 'polypeptide(L)'
;MGFFDLLQKAANTAIGEKYRDIYFKRYPIRYHICRSCGKRLDKEVPREVTIDHIFPRKFGGTNAITNLQVLCQPCNSKKKDKIDELTLRYSGEALIREARRVFRG
;
A
#
# COMPACT_ATOMS: atom_id res chain seq x y z
N MET A 1 1.38 16.66 17.19
CA MET A 1 0.82 15.64 16.28
C MET A 1 -0.01 16.36 15.26
N GLY A 2 0.35 16.26 13.98
CA GLY A 2 -0.42 16.84 12.89
C GLY A 2 -1.68 16.03 12.60
N PHE A 3 -2.63 16.61 11.87
CA PHE A 3 -3.86 15.93 11.43
C PHE A 3 -3.57 14.60 10.71
N PHE A 4 -2.53 14.56 9.87
CA PHE A 4 -2.11 13.36 9.15
C PHE A 4 -1.58 12.25 10.07
N ASP A 5 -0.91 12.59 11.17
CA ASP A 5 -0.45 11.60 12.17
C ASP A 5 -1.64 10.92 12.83
N LEU A 6 -2.71 11.67 13.11
CA LEU A 6 -3.94 11.15 13.69
C LEU A 6 -4.65 10.19 12.73
N LEU A 7 -4.72 10.53 11.44
CA LEU A 7 -5.29 9.65 10.42
C LEU A 7 -4.48 8.37 10.26
N GLN A 8 -3.15 8.47 10.22
CA GLN A 8 -2.28 7.29 10.15
C GLN A 8 -2.50 6.40 11.36
N LYS A 9 -2.51 6.98 12.57
CA LYS A 9 -2.75 6.25 13.81
C LYS A 9 -4.11 5.58 13.81
N ALA A 10 -5.18 6.29 13.50
CA ALA A 10 -6.53 5.75 13.46
C ALA A 10 -6.67 4.57 12.48
N ALA A 11 -6.17 4.74 11.24
CA ALA A 11 -6.20 3.69 10.23
C ALA A 11 -5.38 2.46 10.67
N ASN A 12 -4.18 2.68 11.22
CA ASN A 12 -3.30 1.60 11.67
C ASN A 12 -3.83 0.91 12.92
N THR A 13 -4.53 1.61 13.81
CA THR A 13 -5.21 1.01 14.98
C THR A 13 -6.39 0.15 14.54
N ALA A 14 -7.22 0.64 13.61
CA ALA A 14 -8.39 -0.09 13.14
C ALA A 14 -8.03 -1.38 12.38
N ILE A 15 -6.96 -1.35 11.58
CA ILE A 15 -6.52 -2.48 10.76
C ILE A 15 -5.51 -3.37 11.48
N GLY A 16 -4.66 -2.78 12.33
CA GLY A 16 -3.57 -3.46 13.02
C GLY A 16 -2.51 -4.03 12.07
N GLU A 17 -1.72 -4.98 12.57
CA GLU A 17 -0.69 -5.69 11.79
C GLU A 17 -1.29 -6.78 10.86
N LYS A 18 -2.63 -6.93 10.82
CA LYS A 18 -3.35 -7.91 10.00
C LYS A 18 -3.60 -7.47 8.56
N TYR A 19 -2.92 -6.42 8.09
CA TYR A 19 -3.13 -5.85 6.74
C TYR A 19 -2.91 -6.90 5.63
N ARG A 20 -2.01 -7.86 5.83
CA ARG A 20 -1.79 -8.98 4.90
C ARG A 20 -3.05 -9.85 4.76
N ASP A 21 -3.67 -10.21 5.87
CA ASP A 21 -4.88 -11.03 5.90
C ASP A 21 -6.06 -10.28 5.29
N ILE A 22 -6.19 -8.98 5.58
CA ILE A 22 -7.22 -8.12 4.99
C ILE A 22 -7.07 -8.04 3.48
N TYR A 23 -5.84 -7.89 2.98
CA TYR A 23 -5.58 -7.86 1.54
C TYR A 23 -6.06 -9.14 0.88
N PHE A 24 -5.68 -10.31 1.43
CA PHE A 24 -6.07 -11.59 0.88
C PHE A 24 -7.54 -11.95 1.09
N LYS A 25 -8.19 -11.42 2.12
CA LYS A 25 -9.65 -11.54 2.30
C LYS A 25 -10.41 -10.74 1.24
N ARG A 26 -9.89 -9.55 0.86
CA ARG A 26 -10.48 -8.72 -0.20
C ARG A 26 -10.24 -9.30 -1.59
N TYR A 27 -9.05 -9.85 -1.83
CA TYR A 27 -8.65 -10.43 -3.11
C TYR A 27 -8.37 -11.95 -2.96
N PRO A 28 -9.42 -12.78 -2.83
CA PRO A 28 -9.30 -14.21 -2.55
C PRO A 28 -8.96 -15.03 -3.81
N ILE A 29 -7.88 -14.65 -4.50
CA ILE A 29 -7.37 -15.34 -5.69
C ILE A 29 -6.03 -16.01 -5.37
N ARG A 30 -5.71 -17.10 -6.08
CA ARG A 30 -4.45 -17.83 -5.90
C ARG A 30 -3.27 -17.10 -6.52
N TYR A 31 -3.44 -16.61 -7.75
CA TYR A 31 -2.38 -15.99 -8.51
C TYR A 31 -2.48 -14.47 -8.47
N HIS A 32 -1.34 -13.82 -8.26
CA HIS A 32 -1.21 -12.36 -8.27
C HIS A 32 -0.15 -11.92 -9.26
N ILE A 33 -0.13 -10.63 -9.58
CA ILE A 33 0.89 -10.02 -10.44
C ILE A 33 1.71 -9.04 -9.61
N CYS A 34 3.03 -9.17 -9.64
CA CYS A 34 3.93 -8.21 -9.01
C CYS A 34 3.73 -6.84 -9.66
N ARG A 35 3.40 -5.82 -8.86
CA ARG A 35 3.12 -4.48 -9.38
C ARG A 35 4.36 -3.74 -9.90
N SER A 36 5.55 -4.20 -9.53
CA SER A 36 6.82 -3.63 -9.97
C SER A 36 7.37 -4.30 -11.24
N CYS A 37 7.42 -5.64 -11.31
CA CYS A 37 8.06 -6.35 -12.42
C CYS A 37 7.12 -7.16 -13.31
N GLY A 38 5.82 -7.22 -13.00
CA GLY A 38 4.84 -7.97 -13.79
C GLY A 38 4.89 -9.50 -13.64
N LYS A 39 5.81 -10.04 -12.83
CA LYS A 39 5.90 -11.49 -12.58
C LYS A 39 4.58 -12.02 -12.00
N ARG A 40 4.08 -13.15 -12.54
CA ARG A 40 2.99 -13.93 -11.94
C ARG A 40 3.51 -14.67 -10.70
N LEU A 41 2.77 -14.53 -9.60
CA LEU A 41 3.11 -15.04 -8.27
C LEU A 41 2.01 -15.99 -7.80
N ASP A 42 2.39 -17.10 -7.16
CA ASP A 42 1.45 -18.02 -6.52
C ASP A 42 1.45 -17.78 -5.00
N LYS A 43 0.27 -17.47 -4.44
CA LYS A 43 0.09 -17.25 -3.01
C LYS A 43 0.40 -18.49 -2.16
N GLU A 44 0.26 -19.69 -2.73
CA GLU A 44 0.56 -20.94 -2.05
C GLU A 44 2.08 -21.20 -1.94
N VAL A 45 2.89 -20.53 -2.75
CA VAL A 45 4.35 -20.63 -2.68
C VAL A 45 4.88 -19.72 -1.56
N PRO A 46 5.58 -20.28 -0.55
CA PRO A 46 6.07 -19.49 0.57
C PRO A 46 6.95 -18.31 0.14
N ARG A 47 6.65 -17.14 0.69
CA ARG A 47 7.39 -15.87 0.46
C ARG A 47 7.36 -15.36 -0.98
N GLU A 48 6.62 -15.97 -1.91
CA GLU A 48 6.56 -15.46 -3.28
C GLU A 48 5.73 -14.17 -3.36
N VAL A 49 4.57 -14.15 -2.70
CA VAL A 49 3.70 -12.98 -2.61
C VAL A 49 3.96 -12.19 -1.32
N THR A 50 4.43 -10.96 -1.47
CA THR A 50 4.55 -9.98 -0.39
C THR A 50 3.53 -8.86 -0.55
N ILE A 51 3.06 -8.32 0.59
CA ILE A 51 2.16 -7.16 0.62
C ILE A 51 3.00 -5.98 1.11
N ASP A 52 3.13 -4.99 0.25
CA ASP A 52 3.95 -3.79 0.46
C ASP A 52 3.07 -2.54 0.59
N HIS A 53 3.58 -1.53 1.30
CA HIS A 53 2.94 -0.22 1.41
C HIS A 53 3.41 0.70 0.28
N ILE A 54 2.50 1.14 -0.58
CA ILE A 54 2.79 2.06 -1.69
C ILE A 54 3.48 3.32 -1.17
N PHE A 55 2.87 3.97 -0.18
CA PHE A 55 3.51 5.00 0.62
C PHE A 55 4.09 4.37 1.89
N PRO A 56 5.41 4.45 2.13
CA PRO A 56 6.06 3.75 3.24
C PRO A 56 5.50 4.15 4.62
N ARG A 57 5.32 3.16 5.52
CA ARG A 57 4.86 3.39 6.91
C ARG A 57 5.72 4.41 7.66
N LYS A 58 7.04 4.36 7.45
CA LYS A 58 8.03 5.27 8.06
C LYS A 58 7.74 6.75 7.80
N PHE A 59 7.07 7.07 6.69
CA PHE A 59 6.80 8.44 6.29
C PHE A 59 5.34 8.87 6.48
N GLY A 60 4.48 8.02 7.06
CA GLY A 60 3.05 8.33 7.21
C GLY A 60 2.12 7.34 6.49
N GLY A 61 2.66 6.31 5.84
CA GLY A 61 1.87 5.29 5.15
C GLY A 61 0.94 4.53 6.09
N THR A 62 -0.31 4.34 5.67
CA THR A 62 -1.32 3.62 6.45
C THR A 62 -1.40 2.15 6.04
N ASN A 63 -1.95 1.31 6.92
CA ASN A 63 -2.29 -0.09 6.62
C ASN A 63 -3.60 -0.21 5.81
N ALA A 64 -4.21 0.91 5.41
CA ALA A 64 -5.42 0.91 4.60
C ALA A 64 -5.17 0.17 3.29
N ILE A 65 -6.16 -0.60 2.86
CA ILE A 65 -6.05 -1.43 1.65
C ILE A 65 -5.69 -0.62 0.39
N THR A 66 -6.07 0.67 0.35
CA THR A 66 -5.71 1.59 -0.74
C THR A 66 -4.22 1.89 -0.81
N ASN A 67 -3.50 1.76 0.30
CA ASN A 67 -2.05 1.95 0.38
C ASN A 67 -1.28 0.62 0.24
N LEU A 68 -1.94 -0.51 -0.06
CA LEU A 68 -1.29 -1.82 -0.18
C LEU A 68 -1.14 -2.24 -1.64
N GLN A 69 -0.01 -2.87 -1.97
CA GLN A 69 0.25 -3.48 -3.28
C GLN A 69 0.89 -4.86 -3.15
N VAL A 70 0.76 -5.69 -4.19
CA VAL A 70 1.47 -6.98 -4.29
C VAL A 70 2.82 -6.77 -4.94
N LEU A 71 3.88 -7.26 -4.29
CA LEU A 71 5.22 -7.38 -4.86
C LEU A 71 5.75 -8.81 -4.70
N CYS A 72 6.64 -9.22 -5.59
CA CYS A 72 7.49 -10.38 -5.32
C CYS A 72 8.54 -10.01 -4.26
N GLN A 73 9.06 -11.00 -3.53
CA GLN A 73 10.05 -10.75 -2.47
C GLN A 73 11.27 -9.94 -2.95
N PRO A 74 11.88 -10.21 -4.12
CA PRO A 74 13.00 -9.40 -4.61
C PRO A 74 12.65 -7.93 -4.85
N CYS A 75 11.49 -7.67 -5.48
CA CYS A 75 11.01 -6.29 -5.71
C CYS A 75 10.73 -5.57 -4.40
N ASN A 76 10.09 -6.24 -3.44
CA ASN A 76 9.81 -5.66 -2.13
C ASN A 76 11.11 -5.31 -1.38
N SER A 77 12.07 -6.24 -1.36
CA SER A 77 13.38 -6.00 -0.75
C SER A 77 14.21 -4.92 -1.43
N LYS A 78 14.02 -4.70 -2.74
CA LYS A 78 14.64 -3.60 -3.49
C LYS A 78 13.99 -2.25 -3.21
N LYS A 79 12.65 -2.23 -3.06
CA LYS A 79 11.86 -1.02 -2.75
C LYS A 79 12.13 -0.51 -1.34
N LYS A 80 12.09 -1.37 -0.31
CA LYS A 80 12.23 -0.98 1.10
C LYS A 80 11.28 0.17 1.45
N ASP A 81 11.81 1.24 2.04
CA ASP A 81 11.13 2.49 2.37
C ASP A 81 11.30 3.58 1.30
N LYS A 82 11.71 3.25 0.07
CA LYS A 82 11.90 4.27 -0.97
C LYS A 82 10.56 4.87 -1.41
N ILE A 83 10.60 6.17 -1.66
CA ILE A 83 9.58 6.89 -2.42
C ILE A 83 9.94 6.72 -3.89
N ASP A 84 9.05 6.06 -4.64
CA ASP A 84 9.21 5.83 -6.07
C ASP A 84 8.11 6.55 -6.88
N GLU A 85 8.12 6.35 -8.20
CA GLU A 85 7.11 6.93 -9.10
C GLU A 85 5.68 6.58 -8.68
N LEU A 86 5.45 5.33 -8.24
CA LEU A 86 4.14 4.90 -7.79
C LEU A 86 3.74 5.60 -6.49
N THR A 87 4.69 5.79 -5.56
CA THR A 87 4.48 6.60 -4.36
C THR A 87 4.07 8.04 -4.71
N LEU A 88 4.80 8.68 -5.63
CA LEU A 88 4.50 10.06 -6.07
C LEU A 88 3.14 10.16 -6.73
N ARG A 89 2.81 9.21 -7.61
CA ARG A 89 1.50 9.15 -8.26
C ARG A 89 0.38 8.97 -7.24
N TYR A 90 0.52 8.04 -6.29
CA TYR A 90 -0.48 7.81 -5.26
C TYR A 90 -0.74 9.06 -4.41
N SER A 91 0.33 9.71 -3.93
CA SER A 91 0.22 10.93 -3.14
C SER A 91 -0.33 12.10 -3.96
N GLY A 92 0.08 12.24 -5.22
CA GLY A 92 -0.43 13.26 -6.14
C GLY A 92 -1.91 13.08 -6.45
N GLU A 93 -2.36 11.87 -6.74
CA GLU A 93 -3.79 11.56 -6.96
C GLU A 93 -4.63 11.87 -5.71
N ALA A 94 -4.12 11.53 -4.52
CA ALA A 94 -4.76 11.88 -3.26
C ALA A 94 -4.86 13.40 -3.08
N LEU A 95 -3.76 14.14 -3.29
CA LEU A 95 -3.72 15.59 -3.20
C LEU A 95 -4.68 16.26 -4.19
N ILE A 96 -4.68 15.82 -5.44
CA ILE A 96 -5.59 16.33 -6.48
C ILE A 96 -7.06 16.11 -6.08
N ARG A 97 -7.38 14.95 -5.51
CA ARG A 97 -8.75 14.66 -5.04
C ARG A 97 -9.16 15.59 -3.91
N GLU A 98 -8.29 15.84 -2.92
CA GLU A 98 -8.60 16.77 -1.83
C GLU A 98 -8.72 18.21 -2.34
N ALA A 99 -7.81 18.66 -3.20
CA ALA A 99 -7.89 19.98 -3.84
C ALA A 99 -9.21 20.14 -4.62
N ARG A 100 -9.63 19.11 -5.37
CA ARG A 100 -10.93 19.12 -6.05
C ARG A 100 -12.11 19.22 -5.09
N ARG A 101 -12.04 18.68 -3.87
CA ARG A 101 -13.13 18.85 -2.88
C ARG A 101 -13.16 20.26 -2.32
N VAL A 102 -11.99 20.85 -2.05
CA VAL A 102 -11.87 22.19 -1.47
C VAL A 102 -12.25 23.28 -2.48
N PHE A 103 -11.78 23.15 -3.73
CA PHE A 103 -11.95 24.18 -4.77
C PHE A 103 -13.15 23.94 -5.70
N ARG A 104 -13.94 22.87 -5.50
CA ARG A 104 -15.27 22.72 -6.13
C ARG A 104 -16.39 23.34 -5.27
N GLY A 105 -16.07 24.42 -4.54
CA GLY A 105 -17.08 25.39 -4.12
C GLY A 105 -17.72 26.03 -5.35
#